data_AF-A0A7J3NTZ2-F1
#
_entry.id   AF-A0A7J3NTZ2-F1
#
_cell.length_a   1.000
_cell.length_b   1.000
_cell.length_c   1.000
_cell.angle_alpha   90.00
_cell.angle_beta   90.00
_cell.angle_gamma   90.00
#
_symmetry.space_group_name_H-M   'P 1'
#
loop_
_entity.id
_entity.type
_entity.pdbx_description
1 polymer ?
#
loop_
_entity_poly.entity_id
_entity_poly.type
_entity_poly.pdbx_seq_one_letter_code
_entity_poly.pdbx_strand_id
1 'polypeptide(L)'
;MRKLALTILFGVAIFISKGLLPTPMDKMLIAFQALFLALGALIAKPFGATRVAAIGALLTAIIRPILAPLTVIFAIAYGILTDILIYAMGVEDSENSVRTKRLAAAMTVSTAITGMLSYYFSSHVLGVIPRNLVLEVTILIGGTISGLLGGYVAAIAWRKALKNLMIQHRPE
;
A
#
# COMPACT_ATOMS: atom_id res chain seq x y z
N MET A 1 5.22 20.34 -8.11
CA MET A 1 4.24 19.65 -8.98
C MET A 1 4.58 18.17 -9.22
N ARG A 2 5.82 17.80 -9.55
CA ARG A 2 6.22 16.41 -9.89
C ARG A 2 5.90 15.35 -8.82
N LYS A 3 6.10 15.64 -7.53
CA LYS A 3 5.73 14.74 -6.41
C LYS A 3 4.23 14.43 -6.40
N LEU A 4 3.40 15.43 -6.66
CA LEU A 4 1.95 15.30 -6.73
C LEU A 4 1.53 14.43 -7.92
N ALA A 5 2.13 14.65 -9.10
CA ALA A 5 1.88 13.86 -10.30
C ALA A 5 2.24 12.37 -10.09
N LEU A 6 3.35 12.08 -9.41
CA LEU A 6 3.73 10.71 -9.06
C LEU A 6 2.76 10.06 -8.07
N THR A 7 2.33 10.78 -7.04
CA THR A 7 1.29 10.31 -6.10
C THR A 7 -0.02 9.97 -6.84
N ILE A 8 -0.45 10.84 -7.76
CA ILE A 8 -1.65 10.59 -8.58
C ILE A 8 -1.45 9.37 -9.48
N LEU A 9 -0.31 9.28 -10.16
CA LEU A 9 0.00 8.17 -11.06
C LEU A 9 0.02 6.82 -10.32
N PHE A 10 0.58 6.78 -9.11
CA PHE A 10 0.55 5.59 -8.26
C PHE A 10 -0.86 5.24 -7.79
N GLY A 11 -1.67 6.24 -7.42
CA GLY A 11 -3.08 6.03 -7.07
C GLY A 11 -3.88 5.46 -8.24
N VAL A 12 -3.66 5.98 -9.45
CA VAL A 12 -4.28 5.48 -10.68
C VAL A 12 -3.80 4.06 -11.01
N ALA A 13 -2.51 3.76 -10.82
CA ALA A 13 -1.98 2.42 -11.02
C ALA A 13 -2.62 1.39 -10.07
N ILE A 14 -2.81 1.75 -8.80
CA ILE A 14 -3.55 0.92 -7.84
C ILE A 14 -4.99 0.71 -8.32
N PHE A 15 -5.66 1.77 -8.77
CA PHE A 15 -7.01 1.67 -9.29
C PHE A 15 -7.12 0.74 -10.50
N ILE A 16 -6.26 0.88 -11.51
CA ILE A 16 -6.24 -0.01 -12.69
C ILE A 16 -6.00 -1.46 -12.25
N SER A 17 -5.06 -1.67 -11.33
CA SER A 17 -4.75 -3.00 -10.79
C SER A 17 -5.94 -3.66 -10.10
N LYS A 18 -6.82 -2.89 -9.43
CA LYS A 18 -8.01 -3.42 -8.75
C LYS A 18 -9.24 -3.49 -9.64
N GLY A 19 -9.36 -2.55 -10.58
CA GLY A 19 -10.47 -2.47 -11.52
C GLY A 19 -10.49 -3.64 -12.51
N LEU A 20 -9.31 -4.17 -12.88
CA LEU A 20 -9.20 -5.22 -13.89
C LEU A 20 -9.51 -6.64 -13.38
N LEU A 21 -9.52 -6.88 -12.06
CA LEU A 21 -9.70 -8.22 -11.50
C LEU A 21 -11.01 -8.37 -10.73
N PRO A 22 -11.84 -9.39 -11.04
CA PRO A 22 -13.04 -9.68 -10.27
C PRO A 22 -12.68 -10.16 -8.84
N THR A 23 -13.46 -9.75 -7.85
CA THR A 23 -13.41 -10.31 -6.48
C THR A 23 -13.61 -11.84 -6.55
N PRO A 24 -12.72 -12.69 -5.99
CA PRO A 24 -11.76 -12.47 -4.90
C PRO A 24 -10.29 -12.32 -5.34
N MET A 25 -9.98 -12.32 -6.64
CA MET A 25 -8.60 -12.22 -7.17
C MET A 25 -7.95 -10.86 -6.90
N ASP A 26 -8.74 -9.80 -6.68
CA ASP A 26 -8.29 -8.47 -6.22
C ASP A 26 -7.39 -8.55 -4.96
N LYS A 27 -7.63 -9.53 -4.08
CA LYS A 27 -6.82 -9.75 -2.88
C LYS A 27 -5.44 -10.38 -3.15
N MET A 28 -5.16 -10.86 -4.37
CA MET A 28 -3.84 -11.38 -4.74
C MET A 28 -2.86 -10.28 -5.17
N LEU A 29 -3.37 -9.12 -5.59
CA LEU A 29 -2.54 -7.97 -6.00
C LEU A 29 -2.21 -7.00 -4.86
N ILE A 30 -2.38 -7.44 -3.61
CA ILE A 30 -1.95 -6.68 -2.43
C ILE A 30 -0.47 -6.31 -2.53
N ALA A 31 0.36 -7.13 -3.18
CA ALA A 31 1.77 -6.84 -3.43
C ALA A 31 1.99 -5.59 -4.29
N PHE A 32 1.17 -5.39 -5.33
CA PHE A 32 1.23 -4.20 -6.19
C PHE A 32 0.76 -2.97 -5.43
N GLN A 33 -0.32 -3.09 -4.66
CA GLN A 33 -0.78 -1.99 -3.81
C GLN A 33 0.30 -1.59 -2.77
N ALA A 34 0.90 -2.58 -2.11
CA ALA A 34 1.99 -2.39 -1.16
C ALA A 34 3.19 -1.67 -1.80
N LEU A 35 3.59 -2.09 -3.00
CA LEU A 35 4.66 -1.44 -3.76
C LEU A 35 4.39 0.06 -3.99
N PHE A 36 3.21 0.41 -4.52
CA PHE A 36 2.89 1.80 -4.83
C PHE A 36 2.70 2.67 -3.57
N LEU A 37 2.22 2.10 -2.47
CA LEU A 37 2.14 2.80 -1.18
C LEU A 37 3.53 3.07 -0.60
N ALA A 38 4.41 2.07 -0.61
CA ALA A 38 5.79 2.21 -0.16
C ALA A 38 6.52 3.32 -0.95
N LEU A 39 6.39 3.30 -2.28
CA LEU A 39 6.97 4.34 -3.14
C LEU A 39 6.32 5.70 -2.89
N GLY A 40 5.00 5.75 -2.71
CA GLY A 40 4.27 6.96 -2.34
C GLY A 40 4.83 7.60 -1.07
N ALA A 41 4.95 6.83 0.02
CA ALA A 41 5.48 7.26 1.31
C ALA A 41 6.90 7.85 1.20
N LEU A 42 7.78 7.19 0.44
CA LEU A 42 9.16 7.65 0.25
C LEU A 42 9.25 8.94 -0.58
N ILE A 43 8.41 9.12 -1.61
CA ILE A 43 8.47 10.30 -2.49
C ILE A 43 7.79 11.54 -1.89
N ALA A 44 6.63 11.35 -1.24
CA ALA A 44 5.70 12.44 -0.91
C ALA A 44 5.46 12.57 0.61
N LYS A 45 6.52 12.74 1.39
CA LYS A 45 6.43 12.99 2.84
C LYS A 45 5.69 14.30 3.19
N PRO A 46 5.00 14.38 4.35
CA PRO A 46 4.86 13.34 5.40
C PRO A 46 3.65 12.39 5.29
N PHE A 47 2.91 12.33 4.18
CA PHE A 47 1.71 11.47 4.05
C PHE A 47 1.56 10.87 2.65
N GLY A 48 2.65 10.32 2.15
CA GLY A 48 2.76 9.91 0.75
C GLY A 48 1.92 8.68 0.45
N ALA A 49 1.99 7.66 1.31
CA ALA A 49 1.18 6.45 1.15
C ALA A 49 -0.31 6.77 1.33
N THR A 50 -0.67 7.59 2.32
CA THR A 50 -2.06 7.97 2.59
C THR A 50 -2.72 8.65 1.38
N ARG A 51 -2.01 9.58 0.72
CA ARG A 51 -2.53 10.25 -0.48
C ARG A 51 -2.69 9.29 -1.65
N VAL A 52 -1.69 8.44 -1.90
CA VAL A 52 -1.76 7.39 -2.94
C VAL A 52 -2.95 6.46 -2.68
N ALA A 53 -3.14 6.04 -1.43
CA ALA A 53 -4.22 5.17 -1.02
C ALA A 53 -5.59 5.82 -1.23
N ALA A 54 -5.74 7.08 -0.80
CA ALA A 54 -6.99 7.81 -0.92
C ALA A 54 -7.41 7.97 -2.38
N ILE A 55 -6.47 8.36 -3.26
CA ILE A 55 -6.74 8.50 -4.71
C ILE A 55 -7.17 7.14 -5.29
N GLY A 56 -6.39 6.08 -5.09
CA GLY A 56 -6.72 4.76 -5.63
C GLY A 56 -8.06 4.22 -5.12
N ALA A 57 -8.37 4.46 -3.85
CA ALA A 57 -9.63 4.00 -3.25
C ALA A 57 -10.84 4.82 -3.70
N LEU A 58 -10.71 6.14 -3.83
CA LEU A 58 -11.78 7.01 -4.32
C LEU A 58 -12.15 6.65 -5.76
N LEU A 59 -11.14 6.42 -6.61
CA LEU A 59 -11.37 5.96 -7.99
C LEU A 59 -12.05 4.57 -8.00
N THR A 60 -11.61 3.66 -7.13
CA THR A 60 -12.21 2.31 -7.03
C THR A 60 -13.66 2.35 -6.53
N ALA A 61 -13.97 3.27 -5.62
CA ALA A 61 -15.30 3.46 -5.05
C ALA A 61 -16.34 3.87 -6.11
N ILE A 62 -15.93 4.59 -7.16
CA ILE A 62 -16.80 4.97 -8.28
C ILE A 62 -17.25 3.74 -9.07
N ILE A 63 -16.37 2.74 -9.25
CA ILE A 63 -16.69 1.51 -9.99
C ILE A 63 -17.48 0.51 -9.13
N ARG A 64 -17.18 0.42 -7.83
CA ARG A 64 -17.78 -0.58 -6.92
C ARG A 64 -18.51 0.09 -5.74
N PRO A 65 -19.69 0.71 -5.97
CA PRO A 65 -20.40 1.50 -4.96
C PRO A 65 -20.85 0.68 -3.75
N ILE A 66 -21.16 -0.61 -3.91
CA ILE A 66 -21.74 -1.42 -2.83
C ILE A 66 -20.75 -1.73 -1.69
N LEU A 67 -19.44 -1.66 -1.95
CA LEU A 67 -18.36 -1.79 -0.94
C LEU A 67 -17.50 -0.53 -0.84
N ALA A 68 -17.94 0.58 -1.45
CA ALA A 68 -17.18 1.82 -1.57
C ALA A 68 -16.73 2.40 -0.21
N PRO A 69 -17.61 2.65 0.78
CA PRO A 69 -17.19 3.28 2.03
C PRO A 69 -16.19 2.42 2.79
N LEU A 70 -16.39 1.10 2.80
CA LEU A 70 -15.49 0.14 3.43
C LEU A 70 -14.11 0.13 2.75
N THR A 71 -14.09 0.16 1.40
CA THR A 71 -12.86 0.18 0.60
C THR A 71 -12.04 1.45 0.87
N VAL A 72 -12.71 2.60 0.94
CA VAL A 72 -12.06 3.89 1.24
C VAL A 72 -11.48 3.89 2.65
N ILE A 73 -12.26 3.44 3.65
CA ILE A 73 -11.79 3.37 5.05
C ILE A 73 -10.55 2.48 5.16
N PHE A 74 -10.59 1.26 4.62
CA PHE A 74 -9.44 0.34 4.70
C PHE A 74 -8.23 0.83 3.93
N ALA A 75 -8.41 1.45 2.76
CA ALA A 75 -7.29 2.00 2.02
C ALA A 75 -6.63 3.16 2.76
N ILE A 76 -7.42 4.08 3.32
CA ILE A 76 -6.88 5.20 4.13
C ILE A 76 -6.16 4.65 5.36
N ALA A 77 -6.77 3.70 6.08
CA ALA A 77 -6.13 3.06 7.23
C ALA A 77 -4.80 2.40 6.85
N TYR A 78 -4.74 1.72 5.70
CA TYR A 78 -3.51 1.10 5.21
C TYR A 78 -2.43 2.12 4.87
N GLY A 79 -2.80 3.22 4.21
CA GLY A 79 -1.88 4.31 3.89
C GLY A 79 -1.31 4.98 5.14
N ILE A 80 -2.17 5.29 6.11
CA ILE A 80 -1.78 5.88 7.40
C ILE A 80 -0.83 4.95 8.15
N LEU A 81 -1.21 3.66 8.27
CA LEU A 81 -0.40 2.68 8.97
C LEU A 81 0.97 2.49 8.30
N THR A 82 1.01 2.54 6.97
CA THR A 82 2.26 2.47 6.19
C THR A 82 3.13 3.70 6.44
N ASP A 83 2.57 4.92 6.37
CA ASP A 83 3.32 6.15 6.65
C ASP A 83 3.87 6.15 8.10
N ILE A 84 3.07 5.74 9.08
CA ILE A 84 3.47 5.64 10.49
C ILE A 84 4.59 4.61 10.69
N LEU A 85 4.46 3.40 10.13
CA LEU A 85 5.49 2.35 10.29
C LEU A 85 6.79 2.72 9.59
N ILE A 86 6.73 3.33 8.40
CA ILE A 86 7.92 3.79 7.70
C ILE A 86 8.65 4.87 8.51
N TYR A 87 7.90 5.78 9.12
CA TYR A 87 8.45 6.81 9.99
C TYR A 87 9.02 6.22 11.30
N ALA A 88 8.23 5.40 12.01
CA ALA A 88 8.59 4.81 13.30
C ALA A 88 9.79 3.86 13.20
N MET A 89 9.92 3.11 12.10
CA MET A 89 11.05 2.21 11.89
C MET A 89 12.31 2.94 11.40
N GLY A 90 12.23 4.24 11.08
CA GLY A 90 13.37 5.00 10.53
C GLY A 90 13.90 4.30 9.28
N VAL A 91 13.03 4.10 8.29
CA VAL A 91 13.37 3.41 7.04
C VAL A 91 14.37 4.18 6.19
N GLU A 92 14.34 5.51 6.29
CA GLU A 92 15.27 6.39 5.60
C GLU A 92 16.43 6.79 6.51
N ASP A 93 17.63 6.77 5.94
CA ASP A 93 18.87 7.22 6.56
C ASP A 93 19.19 8.67 6.16
N SER A 94 20.13 9.30 6.88
CA SER A 94 20.56 10.70 6.68
C SER A 94 21.04 11.00 5.25
N GLU A 95 21.47 9.99 4.49
CA GLU A 95 21.90 10.10 3.08
C GLU A 95 20.81 9.79 2.05
N ASN A 96 19.52 9.89 2.44
CA ASN A 96 18.39 9.54 1.56
C ASN A 96 18.48 8.09 1.04
N SER A 97 19.12 7.22 1.83
CA SER A 97 19.27 5.80 1.57
C SER A 97 18.15 5.03 2.27
N VAL A 98 17.52 4.11 1.56
CA VAL A 98 16.39 3.34 2.08
C VAL A 98 16.88 2.00 2.58
N ARG A 99 16.66 1.71 3.86
CA ARG A 99 16.99 0.42 4.49
C ARG A 99 15.97 -0.64 4.06
N THR A 100 16.30 -1.41 3.02
CA THR A 100 15.42 -2.42 2.40
C THR A 100 14.75 -3.35 3.41
N LYS A 101 15.50 -3.85 4.40
CA LYS A 101 14.97 -4.74 5.45
C LYS A 101 13.87 -4.07 6.28
N ARG A 102 14.07 -2.80 6.64
CA ARG A 102 13.10 -2.03 7.43
C ARG A 102 11.87 -1.64 6.61
N LEU A 103 12.06 -1.28 5.33
CA LEU A 103 10.92 -1.01 4.43
C LEU A 103 10.07 -2.27 4.22
N ALA A 104 10.70 -3.41 3.94
CA ALA A 104 10.01 -4.68 3.79
C ALA A 104 9.26 -5.07 5.07
N ALA A 105 9.88 -4.90 6.24
CA ALA A 105 9.23 -5.15 7.53
C ALA A 105 8.03 -4.21 7.77
N ALA A 106 8.19 -2.90 7.55
CA ALA A 106 7.10 -1.92 7.68
C ALA A 106 5.91 -2.27 6.78
N MET A 107 6.18 -2.63 5.53
CA MET A 107 5.16 -3.05 4.56
C MET A 107 4.50 -4.38 4.93
N THR A 108 5.27 -5.33 5.44
CA THR A 108 4.75 -6.63 5.89
C THR A 108 3.78 -6.45 7.06
N VAL A 109 4.19 -5.66 8.07
CA VAL A 109 3.38 -5.39 9.26
C VAL A 109 2.12 -4.61 8.88
N SER A 110 2.23 -3.56 8.05
CA SER A 110 1.06 -2.79 7.62
C SER A 110 0.09 -3.66 6.81
N THR A 111 0.61 -4.50 5.91
CA THR A 111 -0.22 -5.39 5.08
C THR A 111 -0.93 -6.45 5.93
N ALA A 112 -0.23 -7.07 6.88
CA ALA A 112 -0.81 -8.09 7.75
C ALA A 112 -1.92 -7.51 8.64
N ILE A 113 -1.68 -6.34 9.26
CA ILE A 113 -2.66 -5.66 10.12
C ILE A 113 -3.88 -5.25 9.30
N THR A 114 -3.69 -4.56 8.17
CA THR A 114 -4.81 -4.14 7.30
C THR A 114 -5.57 -5.35 6.75
N GLY A 115 -4.88 -6.43 6.36
CA GLY A 115 -5.49 -7.67 5.90
C GLY A 115 -6.38 -8.32 6.96
N MET A 116 -5.88 -8.44 8.19
CA MET A 116 -6.68 -8.95 9.32
C MET A 116 -7.84 -8.02 9.66
N LEU A 117 -7.64 -6.71 9.67
CA LEU A 117 -8.70 -5.74 9.97
C LEU A 117 -9.83 -5.79 8.92
N SER A 118 -9.46 -5.92 7.64
CA SER A 118 -10.41 -6.06 6.54
C SER A 118 -11.18 -7.38 6.60
N TYR A 119 -10.52 -8.49 6.97
CA TYR A 119 -11.18 -9.78 7.18
C TYR A 119 -12.15 -9.75 8.37
N TYR A 120 -11.71 -9.19 9.50
CA TYR A 120 -12.52 -9.08 10.71
C TYR A 120 -13.80 -8.30 10.43
N PHE A 121 -13.71 -7.13 9.81
CA PHE A 121 -14.91 -6.37 9.43
C PHE A 121 -15.79 -7.10 8.41
N SER A 122 -15.21 -7.72 7.40
CA SER A 122 -15.98 -8.43 6.38
C SER A 122 -16.75 -9.64 6.95
N SER A 123 -16.18 -10.32 7.95
CA SER A 123 -16.80 -11.47 8.60
C SER A 123 -17.77 -11.07 9.71
N HIS A 124 -17.41 -10.10 10.55
CA HIS A 124 -18.18 -9.77 11.76
C HIS A 124 -19.26 -8.70 11.53
N VAL A 125 -19.04 -7.75 10.61
CA VAL A 125 -19.98 -6.64 10.37
C VAL A 125 -20.86 -6.91 9.16
N LEU A 126 -20.29 -7.47 8.10
CA LEU A 126 -21.02 -7.71 6.85
C LEU A 126 -21.66 -9.11 6.81
N GLY A 127 -21.16 -10.09 7.56
CA GLY A 127 -21.67 -11.48 7.53
C GLY A 127 -21.55 -12.17 6.17
N VAL A 128 -20.84 -11.56 5.21
CA VAL A 128 -20.76 -12.01 3.80
C VAL A 128 -19.84 -13.22 3.65
N ILE A 129 -18.91 -13.45 4.59
CA ILE A 129 -17.93 -14.53 4.52
C ILE A 129 -18.04 -15.40 5.78
N PRO A 130 -18.32 -16.71 5.66
CA PRO A 130 -18.33 -17.62 6.80
C PRO A 130 -16.93 -17.64 7.44
N ARG A 131 -16.88 -17.58 8.79
CA ARG A 131 -15.60 -17.70 9.51
C ARG A 131 -14.96 -19.04 9.18
N ASN A 132 -13.75 -18.97 8.62
CA ASN A 132 -12.96 -20.15 8.31
C ASN A 132 -11.51 -19.84 8.65
N LEU A 133 -10.94 -20.65 9.53
CA LEU A 133 -9.57 -20.53 10.01
C LEU A 133 -8.56 -20.63 8.85
N VAL A 134 -8.91 -21.37 7.79
CA VAL A 134 -8.13 -21.45 6.55
C VAL A 134 -8.04 -20.08 5.84
N LEU A 135 -9.11 -19.28 5.85
CA LEU A 135 -9.10 -17.94 5.25
C LEU A 135 -8.24 -16.96 6.06
N GLU A 136 -8.28 -17.04 7.40
CA GLU A 136 -7.43 -16.23 8.28
C GLU A 136 -5.95 -16.52 8.02
N VAL A 137 -5.57 -17.80 7.99
CA VAL A 137 -4.20 -18.24 7.70
C VAL A 137 -3.77 -17.82 6.29
N THR A 138 -4.65 -17.97 5.29
CA THR A 138 -4.36 -17.57 3.91
C THR A 138 -4.14 -16.07 3.78
N ILE A 139 -4.93 -15.24 4.49
CA ILE A 139 -4.77 -13.78 4.47
C ILE A 139 -3.49 -13.36 5.18
N LEU A 140 -3.12 -14.02 6.28
CA LEU A 140 -1.84 -13.79 6.96
C LEU A 140 -0.65 -14.16 6.07
N ILE A 141 -0.66 -15.36 5.48
CA ILE A 141 0.43 -15.81 4.58
C ILE A 141 0.49 -14.91 3.34
N GLY A 142 -0.65 -14.71 2.67
CA GLY A 142 -0.73 -13.88 1.46
C GLY A 142 -0.36 -12.43 1.71
N GLY A 143 -0.81 -11.86 2.83
CA GLY A 143 -0.47 -10.50 3.26
C GLY A 143 1.02 -10.36 3.62
N THR A 144 1.60 -11.36 4.30
CA THR A 144 3.02 -11.36 4.64
C THR A 144 3.89 -11.41 3.39
N ILE A 145 3.60 -12.35 2.48
CA ILE A 145 4.34 -12.49 1.21
C ILE A 145 4.18 -11.22 0.38
N SER A 146 2.96 -10.68 0.28
CA SER A 146 2.67 -9.47 -0.49
C SER A 146 3.38 -8.24 0.05
N GLY A 147 3.35 -8.04 1.38
CA GLY A 147 4.03 -6.91 2.02
C GLY A 147 5.56 -7.02 1.90
N LEU A 148 6.11 -8.22 2.01
CA LEU A 148 7.53 -8.48 1.82
C LEU A 148 7.96 -8.18 0.37
N LEU A 149 7.24 -8.73 -0.61
CA LEU A 149 7.51 -8.50 -2.03
C LEU A 149 7.34 -7.01 -2.39
N GLY A 150 6.24 -6.40 -1.98
CA GLY A 150 5.95 -4.99 -2.24
C GLY A 150 7.02 -4.07 -1.65
N GLY A 151 7.42 -4.29 -0.40
CA GLY A 151 8.48 -3.50 0.24
C GLY A 151 9.88 -3.75 -0.33
N TYR A 152 10.21 -4.99 -0.69
CA TYR A 152 11.50 -5.32 -1.30
C TYR A 152 11.64 -4.72 -2.71
N VAL A 153 10.62 -4.89 -3.55
CA VAL A 153 10.58 -4.32 -4.90
C VAL A 153 10.57 -2.79 -4.83
N ALA A 154 9.86 -2.20 -3.87
CA ALA A 154 9.87 -0.75 -3.63
C ALA A 154 11.27 -0.25 -3.30
N ALA A 155 12.02 -0.96 -2.46
CA ALA A 155 13.39 -0.57 -2.11
C ALA A 155 14.34 -0.65 -3.33
N ILE A 156 14.16 -1.65 -4.20
CA ILE A 156 14.95 -1.76 -5.44
C ILE A 156 14.58 -0.63 -6.40
N ALA A 157 13.29 -0.39 -6.63
CA ALA A 157 12.81 0.70 -7.47
C ALA A 157 13.27 2.07 -6.97
N TRP A 158 13.30 2.26 -5.64
CA TRP A 158 13.87 3.43 -5.02
C TRP A 158 15.35 3.62 -5.36
N ARG A 159 16.17 2.59 -5.12
CA ARG A 159 17.62 2.64 -5.33
C ARG A 159 18.01 2.80 -6.80
N LYS A 160 17.32 2.11 -7.71
CA LYS A 160 17.68 2.07 -9.14
C LYS A 160 17.13 3.24 -9.95
N ALA A 161 15.86 3.61 -9.76
CA ALA A 161 15.17 4.55 -10.63
C ALA A 161 14.93 5.91 -9.95
N LEU A 162 14.37 5.89 -8.74
CA LEU A 162 13.83 7.10 -8.12
C LEU A 162 14.88 7.96 -7.40
N LYS A 163 15.90 7.34 -6.78
CA LYS A 163 17.00 8.08 -6.14
C LYS A 163 17.72 8.98 -7.14
N ASN A 164 18.08 8.44 -8.31
CA ASN A 164 18.75 9.20 -9.37
C ASN A 164 17.87 10.33 -9.92
N LEU A 165 16.59 10.01 -10.17
CA LEU A 165 15.61 10.96 -10.69
C LEU A 165 15.26 12.12 -9.74
N MET A 166 15.45 11.94 -8.43
CA MET A 166 15.25 13.00 -7.43
C MET A 166 16.54 13.77 -7.08
N ILE A 167 17.70 13.12 -7.11
CA ILE A 167 18.99 13.78 -6.82
C ILE A 167 19.43 14.68 -7.99
N GLN A 168 19.19 14.27 -9.24
CA GLN A 168 19.62 15.01 -10.44
C GLN A 168 18.91 16.37 -10.65
N HIS A 169 17.94 16.74 -9.81
CA HIS A 169 17.10 17.93 -10.02
C HIS A 169 16.78 18.67 -8.71
N ARG A 170 17.74 18.73 -7.78
CA ARG A 170 17.68 19.66 -6.66
C ARG A 170 18.18 21.03 -7.18
N PRO A 171 17.31 22.00 -7.54
CA PRO A 171 17.77 23.36 -7.70
C PRO A 171 18.27 23.82 -6.33
N GLU A 172 19.49 24.34 -6.32
CA GLU A 172 20.07 25.08 -5.20
C GLU A 172 19.21 26.32 -4.87
#